data_AF-A0AAU9G7K7-F1
#
_entry.id   AF-A0AAU9G7K7-F1
#
_cell.length_a   1.000
_cell.length_b   1.000
_cell.length_c   1.000
_cell.angle_alpha   90.00
_cell.angle_beta   90.00
_cell.angle_gamma   90.00
#
_symmetry.space_group_name_H-M   'P 1'
#
loop_
_entity.id
_entity.type
_entity.pdbx_description
1 polymer ?
#
loop_
_entity_poly.entity_id
_entity_poly.type
_entity_poly.pdbx_seq_one_letter_code
_entity_poly.pdbx_strand_id
1 'polypeptide(L)'
;MPESPSVMSNPKCSALGLVVGLLLASGTALALEKCVYCRGINCQRSSYQAEEQCSDLLDACASVFEGGIVQAQGCLEGLEDGWRGQCQAPSKGPDCEICVSDNCNTVGSERAACLQCTESEDEQSVNAPQLLMPQSCAIARTGRSFCYSKLVGERLERGCSLSLSDQMDCLASGSCQLCDPLERPHCNDEVIDFSSAPDTTTESTSTSTSTPITPTTQSTPTQSTPTPTTQQPTTTTPQPTTATPTAPPTTAKPNSAFSLHSFSTTTIPLIIVPLVVFIYTLHK
;
A
#
# COMPACT_ATOMS: atom_id res chain seq x y z
N MET A 1 -14.41 -81.29 -42.51
CA MET A 1 -13.87 -79.98 -42.13
C MET A 1 -14.73 -79.43 -41.01
N PRO A 2 -14.18 -79.23 -39.80
CA PRO A 2 -14.70 -78.23 -38.88
C PRO A 2 -13.64 -77.20 -38.49
N GLU A 3 -14.13 -76.01 -38.21
CA GLU A 3 -13.44 -74.72 -38.09
C GLU A 3 -12.56 -74.55 -36.83
N SER A 4 -11.55 -73.68 -36.98
CA SER A 4 -10.71 -73.15 -35.90
C SER A 4 -11.49 -72.26 -34.93
N PRO A 5 -11.12 -72.21 -33.64
CA PRO A 5 -11.68 -71.24 -32.70
C PRO A 5 -10.93 -69.91 -32.73
N SER A 6 -11.68 -68.82 -32.89
CA SER A 6 -11.20 -67.44 -32.69
C SER A 6 -11.25 -67.06 -31.21
N VAL A 7 -10.12 -66.56 -30.70
CA VAL A 7 -9.96 -65.98 -29.36
C VAL A 7 -10.60 -64.58 -29.35
N MET A 8 -11.64 -64.39 -28.54
CA MET A 8 -12.19 -63.07 -28.22
C MET A 8 -11.51 -62.51 -26.97
N SER A 9 -10.69 -61.46 -27.17
CA SER A 9 -10.17 -60.61 -26.10
C SER A 9 -11.25 -59.63 -25.64
N ASN A 10 -11.46 -59.54 -24.32
CA ASN A 10 -12.58 -58.81 -23.71
C ASN A 10 -12.08 -57.45 -23.16
N PRO A 11 -12.51 -56.29 -23.69
CA PRO A 11 -12.04 -54.98 -23.26
C PRO A 11 -12.96 -54.44 -22.16
N LYS A 12 -12.83 -54.95 -20.93
CA LYS A 12 -13.60 -54.45 -19.77
C LYS A 12 -12.71 -54.31 -18.54
N CYS A 13 -11.65 -53.49 -18.64
CA CYS A 13 -10.84 -53.15 -17.47
C CYS A 13 -10.12 -51.80 -17.58
N SER A 14 -10.66 -50.83 -18.32
CA SER A 14 -9.98 -49.53 -18.53
C SER A 14 -10.80 -48.29 -18.15
N ALA A 15 -11.99 -48.45 -17.57
CA ALA A 15 -12.84 -47.32 -17.19
C ALA A 15 -12.72 -46.94 -15.70
N LEU A 16 -12.42 -47.90 -14.81
CA LEU A 16 -12.40 -47.65 -13.36
C LEU A 16 -11.15 -46.88 -12.89
N GLY A 17 -10.00 -47.13 -13.53
CA GLY A 17 -8.74 -46.45 -13.18
C GLY A 17 -8.73 -44.96 -13.55
N LEU A 18 -9.48 -44.57 -14.58
CA LEU A 18 -9.52 -43.19 -15.08
C LEU A 18 -10.38 -42.29 -14.17
N VAL A 19 -11.45 -42.83 -13.58
CA VAL A 19 -12.32 -42.10 -12.65
C VAL A 19 -11.64 -41.85 -11.29
N VAL A 20 -10.82 -42.80 -10.81
CA VAL A 20 -10.05 -42.64 -9.56
C VAL A 20 -8.90 -41.64 -9.74
N GLY A 21 -8.26 -41.60 -10.92
CA GLY A 21 -7.22 -40.62 -11.24
C GLY A 21 -7.73 -39.17 -11.31
N LEU A 22 -8.96 -38.96 -11.78
CA LEU A 22 -9.59 -37.63 -11.85
C LEU A 22 -10.01 -37.07 -10.48
N LEU A 23 -10.34 -37.94 -9.51
CA LEU A 23 -10.70 -37.51 -8.16
C LEU A 23 -9.50 -37.06 -7.31
N LEU A 24 -8.30 -37.58 -7.59
CA LEU A 24 -7.06 -37.22 -6.86
C LEU A 24 -6.36 -35.97 -7.42
N ALA A 25 -6.73 -35.50 -8.61
CA ALA A 25 -6.20 -34.26 -9.19
C ALA A 25 -7.03 -33.01 -8.85
N SER A 26 -8.14 -33.18 -8.11
CA SER A 26 -9.03 -32.09 -7.69
C SER A 26 -8.61 -31.48 -6.35
N GLY A 27 -7.31 -31.47 -6.06
CA GLY A 27 -6.77 -30.60 -5.03
C GLY A 27 -6.62 -29.21 -5.62
N THR A 28 -7.73 -28.50 -5.81
CA THR A 28 -7.63 -27.04 -5.95
C THR A 28 -7.04 -26.57 -4.64
N ALA A 29 -5.74 -26.23 -4.65
CA ALA A 29 -5.18 -25.40 -3.62
C ALA A 29 -6.02 -24.12 -3.65
N LEU A 30 -7.00 -24.02 -2.76
CA LEU A 30 -7.62 -22.75 -2.43
C LEU A 30 -6.45 -21.93 -1.92
N ALA A 31 -5.92 -21.07 -2.78
CA ALA A 31 -4.85 -20.16 -2.42
C ALA A 31 -5.35 -19.41 -1.19
N LEU A 32 -4.76 -19.72 -0.04
CA LEU A 32 -5.07 -19.04 1.18
C LEU A 32 -4.67 -17.58 0.93
N GLU A 33 -5.60 -16.66 1.14
CA GLU A 33 -5.40 -15.27 0.73
C GLU A 33 -4.27 -14.65 1.55
N LYS A 34 -3.29 -14.08 0.85
CA LYS A 34 -2.16 -13.39 1.48
C LYS A 34 -2.36 -11.89 1.38
N CYS A 35 -1.99 -11.17 2.43
CA CYS A 35 -2.04 -9.72 2.44
C CYS A 35 -0.66 -9.13 2.72
N VAL A 36 -0.40 -7.93 2.21
CA VAL A 36 0.76 -7.14 2.66
C VAL A 36 0.57 -6.86 4.13
N TYR A 37 1.61 -7.11 4.92
CA TYR A 37 1.58 -6.96 6.36
C TYR A 37 2.53 -5.85 6.81
N CYS A 38 2.05 -4.94 7.65
CA CYS A 38 2.90 -4.02 8.40
C CYS A 38 2.13 -3.42 9.59
N ARG A 39 2.87 -2.88 10.57
CA ARG A 39 2.33 -2.23 11.77
C ARG A 39 3.16 -1.00 12.14
N GLY A 40 2.50 0.13 12.41
CA GLY A 40 3.10 1.39 12.84
C GLY A 40 4.26 1.81 11.94
N ILE A 41 5.42 2.08 12.55
CA ILE A 41 6.61 2.58 11.84
C ILE A 41 7.10 1.63 10.73
N ASN A 42 6.81 0.33 10.79
CA ASN A 42 7.19 -0.59 9.73
C ASN A 42 6.40 -0.35 8.44
N CYS A 43 5.18 0.20 8.54
CA CYS A 43 4.43 0.62 7.36
C CYS A 43 5.07 1.81 6.64
N GLN A 44 5.90 2.57 7.35
CA GLN A 44 6.59 3.76 6.84
C GLN A 44 8.03 3.47 6.35
N ARG A 45 8.41 2.20 6.23
CA ARG A 45 9.72 1.79 5.72
C ARG A 45 9.57 1.27 4.32
N SER A 46 10.13 1.97 3.33
CA SER A 46 10.12 1.52 1.93
C SER A 46 10.79 0.16 1.72
N SER A 47 11.78 -0.18 2.56
CA SER A 47 12.46 -1.48 2.52
C SER A 47 11.74 -2.59 3.28
N TYR A 48 10.67 -2.29 4.00
CA TYR A 48 9.95 -3.30 4.78
C TYR A 48 8.98 -4.05 3.88
N GLN A 49 9.13 -5.37 3.85
CA GLN A 49 8.29 -6.28 3.10
C GLN A 49 7.96 -7.47 4.00
N ALA A 50 6.68 -7.65 4.28
CA ALA A 50 6.17 -8.79 4.99
C ALA A 50 4.77 -9.11 4.45
N GLU A 51 4.41 -10.38 4.51
CA GLU A 51 3.08 -10.88 4.16
C GLU A 51 2.47 -11.56 5.37
N GLU A 52 1.17 -11.42 5.53
CA GLU A 52 0.36 -12.16 6.49
C GLU A 52 -0.55 -13.11 5.74
N GLN A 53 -0.62 -14.34 6.22
CA GLN A 53 -1.52 -15.34 5.68
C GLN A 53 -2.84 -15.28 6.47
N CYS A 54 -3.95 -15.02 5.79
CA CYS A 54 -5.24 -14.90 6.47
C CYS A 54 -5.73 -16.26 6.98
N SER A 55 -6.37 -16.24 8.15
CA SER A 55 -6.84 -17.47 8.83
C SER A 55 -8.12 -18.03 8.21
N ASP A 56 -8.93 -17.17 7.58
CA ASP A 56 -10.15 -17.52 6.86
C ASP A 56 -9.96 -17.22 5.37
N LEU A 57 -10.49 -18.09 4.51
CA LEU A 57 -10.54 -17.90 3.06
C LEU A 57 -11.53 -16.81 2.65
N LEU A 58 -12.40 -16.39 3.56
CA LEU A 58 -13.34 -15.29 3.39
C LEU A 58 -12.88 -13.99 4.07
N ASP A 59 -11.68 -13.99 4.67
CA ASP A 59 -11.08 -12.77 5.20
C ASP A 59 -10.66 -11.85 4.04
N ALA A 60 -10.50 -10.57 4.33
CA ALA A 60 -10.13 -9.55 3.36
C ALA A 60 -8.82 -8.88 3.74
N CYS A 61 -8.08 -8.38 2.77
CA CYS A 61 -6.95 -7.51 3.08
C CYS A 61 -7.44 -6.11 3.42
N ALA A 62 -6.76 -5.47 4.37
CA ALA A 62 -7.05 -4.12 4.79
C ALA A 62 -5.78 -3.26 4.83
N SER A 63 -5.97 -1.97 4.58
CA SER A 63 -4.99 -0.89 4.79
C SER A 63 -5.66 0.21 5.61
N VAL A 64 -5.05 0.56 6.75
CA VAL A 64 -5.57 1.59 7.65
C VAL A 64 -4.65 2.80 7.60
N PHE A 65 -5.24 3.98 7.49
CA PHE A 65 -4.56 5.25 7.31
C PHE A 65 -4.88 6.20 8.47
N GLU A 66 -3.97 7.11 8.75
CA GLU A 66 -4.21 8.24 9.65
C GLU A 66 -3.56 9.47 9.02
N GLY A 67 -4.38 10.47 8.66
CA GLY A 67 -3.90 11.65 7.94
C GLY A 67 -3.23 11.33 6.60
N GLY A 68 -3.72 10.30 5.90
CA GLY A 68 -3.15 9.80 4.63
C GLY A 68 -1.86 8.99 4.77
N ILE A 69 -1.39 8.74 5.99
CA ILE A 69 -0.21 7.91 6.25
C ILE A 69 -0.68 6.52 6.64
N VAL A 70 -0.14 5.49 5.99
CA VAL A 70 -0.46 4.10 6.33
C VAL A 70 0.05 3.74 7.73
N GLN A 71 -0.85 3.24 8.57
CA GLN A 71 -0.58 2.83 9.95
C GLN A 71 -0.55 1.31 10.12
N ALA A 72 -1.38 0.59 9.36
CA ALA A 72 -1.44 -0.86 9.41
C ALA A 72 -1.86 -1.45 8.07
N GLN A 73 -1.34 -2.62 7.75
CA GLN A 73 -1.78 -3.45 6.64
C GLN A 73 -1.79 -4.91 7.05
N GLY A 74 -2.77 -5.68 6.64
CA GLY A 74 -2.81 -7.12 6.89
C GLY A 74 -4.17 -7.69 6.59
N CYS A 75 -4.45 -8.85 7.14
CA CYS A 75 -5.78 -9.44 7.11
C CYS A 75 -6.71 -8.64 8.03
N LEU A 76 -7.95 -8.38 7.61
CA LEU A 76 -8.93 -7.60 8.35
C LEU A 76 -9.19 -8.25 9.72
N GLU A 77 -9.31 -9.58 9.77
CA GLU A 77 -9.45 -10.30 11.02
C GLU A 77 -8.15 -10.43 11.84
N GLY A 78 -7.01 -10.03 11.28
CA GLY A 78 -5.70 -9.93 11.95
C GLY A 78 -5.37 -8.52 12.47
N LEU A 79 -6.21 -7.51 12.21
CA LEU A 79 -6.01 -6.15 12.70
C LEU A 79 -6.34 -6.03 14.19
N GLU A 80 -5.61 -5.18 14.91
CA GLU A 80 -5.94 -4.85 16.29
C GLU A 80 -7.32 -4.16 16.39
N ASP A 81 -8.03 -4.35 17.51
CA ASP A 81 -9.43 -3.93 17.69
C ASP A 81 -9.66 -2.45 17.35
N GLY A 82 -8.69 -1.58 17.68
CA GLY A 82 -8.77 -0.16 17.38
C GLY A 82 -8.82 0.15 15.89
N TRP A 83 -7.99 -0.53 15.08
CA TRP A 83 -7.98 -0.36 13.62
C TRP A 83 -9.10 -1.10 12.94
N ARG A 84 -9.41 -2.32 13.40
CA ARG A 84 -10.54 -3.09 12.89
C ARG A 84 -11.86 -2.35 13.07
N GLY A 85 -12.04 -1.73 14.24
CA GLY A 85 -13.19 -0.87 14.52
C GLY A 85 -13.31 0.31 13.55
N GLN A 86 -12.19 0.89 13.09
CA GLN A 86 -12.20 1.96 12.07
C GLN A 86 -12.69 1.44 10.72
N CYS A 87 -12.28 0.23 10.33
CA CYS A 87 -12.70 -0.41 9.08
C CYS A 87 -14.17 -0.86 9.09
N GLN A 88 -14.71 -1.20 10.26
CA GLN A 88 -16.09 -1.67 10.42
C GLN A 88 -17.09 -0.55 10.74
N ALA A 89 -16.62 0.68 10.94
CA ALA A 89 -17.49 1.80 11.25
C ALA A 89 -18.51 2.05 10.10
N PRO A 90 -19.79 2.34 10.42
CA PRO A 90 -20.87 2.45 9.42
C PRO A 90 -20.66 3.60 8.44
N SER A 91 -19.98 4.67 8.86
CA SER A 91 -19.24 5.52 7.94
C SER A 91 -17.89 4.84 7.74
N LYS A 92 -17.73 4.06 6.67
CA LYS A 92 -16.37 3.71 6.21
C LYS A 92 -15.63 5.04 6.13
N GLY A 93 -14.81 5.35 7.12
CA GLY A 93 -13.95 6.50 7.03
C GLY A 93 -12.95 6.13 5.95
N PRO A 94 -12.65 6.98 4.97
CA PRO A 94 -11.55 6.71 4.03
C PRO A 94 -10.16 6.54 4.65
N ASP A 95 -10.11 6.35 5.97
CA ASP A 95 -8.96 5.94 6.74
C ASP A 95 -8.88 4.40 6.83
N CYS A 96 -9.73 3.65 6.11
CA CYS A 96 -9.55 2.23 5.88
C CYS A 96 -9.99 1.80 4.47
N GLU A 97 -9.10 1.09 3.77
CA GLU A 97 -9.34 0.47 2.47
C GLU A 97 -9.36 -1.05 2.63
N ILE A 98 -10.38 -1.72 2.07
CA ILE A 98 -10.57 -3.18 2.15
C ILE A 98 -10.67 -3.74 0.74
N CYS A 99 -9.98 -4.85 0.48
CA CYS A 99 -10.01 -5.53 -0.81
C CYS A 99 -9.91 -7.05 -0.64
N VAL A 100 -10.37 -7.78 -1.66
CA VAL A 100 -10.44 -9.25 -1.67
C VAL A 100 -9.68 -9.76 -2.90
N SER A 101 -8.36 -9.74 -2.78
CA SER A 101 -7.44 -10.53 -3.61
C SER A 101 -6.04 -10.58 -2.99
N ASP A 102 -5.22 -11.54 -3.42
CA ASP A 102 -3.84 -11.69 -2.94
C ASP A 102 -3.05 -10.38 -3.07
N ASN A 103 -2.49 -9.92 -1.95
CA ASN A 103 -1.66 -8.72 -1.81
C ASN A 103 -2.31 -7.44 -2.36
N CYS A 104 -3.64 -7.37 -2.38
CA CYS A 104 -4.38 -6.27 -2.99
C CYS A 104 -4.29 -4.94 -2.22
N ASN A 105 -3.94 -5.00 -0.93
CA ASN A 105 -3.94 -3.86 -0.03
C ASN A 105 -2.75 -2.91 -0.25
N THR A 106 -2.32 -2.71 -1.50
CA THR A 106 -1.20 -1.84 -1.90
C THR A 106 -1.65 -0.45 -2.37
N VAL A 107 -2.96 -0.23 -2.45
CA VAL A 107 -3.59 1.01 -2.87
C VAL A 107 -3.84 1.92 -1.67
N GLY A 108 -3.59 3.21 -1.85
CA GLY A 108 -3.80 4.28 -0.88
C GLY A 108 -5.28 4.64 -0.74
N SER A 109 -5.56 5.51 0.23
CA SER A 109 -6.90 6.03 0.51
C SER A 109 -7.55 6.67 -0.74
N GLU A 110 -8.83 6.40 -0.96
CA GLU A 110 -9.62 7.08 -2.00
C GLU A 110 -9.70 8.60 -1.80
N ARG A 111 -9.63 9.10 -0.55
CA ARG A 111 -9.54 10.56 -0.28
C ARG A 111 -8.26 11.18 -0.82
N ALA A 112 -7.21 10.38 -0.98
CA ALA A 112 -5.92 10.82 -1.48
C ALA A 112 -5.75 10.53 -3.00
N ALA A 113 -6.85 10.30 -3.72
CA ALA A 113 -6.82 10.02 -5.16
C ALA A 113 -6.46 11.25 -6.00
N CYS A 114 -5.68 11.00 -7.06
CA CYS A 114 -5.17 12.02 -7.99
C CYS A 114 -5.66 11.71 -9.41
N LEU A 115 -5.66 12.71 -10.28
CA LEU A 115 -5.66 12.45 -11.71
C LEU A 115 -4.33 11.80 -12.11
N GLN A 116 -4.42 10.72 -12.88
CA GLN A 116 -3.27 9.96 -13.37
C GLN A 116 -3.42 9.78 -14.87
N CYS A 117 -2.67 10.57 -15.64
CA CYS A 117 -2.79 10.59 -17.11
C CYS A 117 -1.60 11.30 -17.76
N THR A 118 -1.35 10.94 -19.02
CA THR A 118 -0.39 11.62 -19.89
C THR A 118 -1.13 12.23 -21.08
N GLU A 119 -0.66 13.39 -21.54
CA GLU A 119 -1.24 14.06 -22.72
C GLU A 119 -1.25 13.16 -23.98
N SER A 120 -0.24 12.28 -24.12
CA SER A 120 -0.16 11.37 -25.27
C SER A 120 -1.20 10.25 -25.27
N GLU A 121 -1.77 9.93 -24.12
CA GLU A 121 -2.78 8.89 -23.97
C GLU A 121 -4.19 9.50 -23.94
N ASP A 122 -4.33 10.70 -23.39
CA ASP A 122 -5.61 11.39 -23.24
C ASP A 122 -5.47 12.91 -23.34
N GLU A 123 -6.00 13.49 -24.41
CA GLU A 123 -6.02 14.95 -24.64
C GLU A 123 -6.80 15.71 -23.55
N GLN A 124 -7.69 15.03 -22.83
CA GLN A 124 -8.42 15.62 -21.70
C GLN A 124 -7.49 15.90 -20.52
N SER A 125 -6.32 15.24 -20.42
CA SER A 125 -5.29 15.53 -19.41
C SER A 125 -4.87 17.01 -19.40
N VAL A 126 -4.87 17.63 -20.59
CA VAL A 126 -4.51 19.03 -20.77
C VAL A 126 -5.76 19.91 -20.80
N ASN A 127 -6.72 19.59 -21.67
CA ASN A 127 -7.77 20.52 -22.06
C ASN A 127 -9.01 20.48 -21.15
N ALA A 128 -9.26 19.35 -20.49
CA ALA A 128 -10.43 19.16 -19.64
C ALA A 128 -10.17 18.18 -18.48
N PRO A 129 -9.11 18.39 -17.67
CA PRO A 129 -8.71 17.48 -16.58
C PRO A 129 -9.84 17.25 -15.56
N GLN A 130 -10.71 18.23 -15.34
CA GLN A 130 -11.88 18.14 -14.46
C GLN A 130 -12.93 17.09 -14.89
N LEU A 131 -12.86 16.59 -16.14
CA LEU A 131 -13.73 15.51 -16.62
C LEU A 131 -13.14 14.12 -16.36
N LEU A 132 -11.87 14.04 -15.96
CA LEU A 132 -11.19 12.79 -15.68
C LEU A 132 -11.58 12.27 -14.31
N MET A 133 -11.71 10.95 -14.22
CA MET A 133 -11.99 10.31 -12.95
C MET A 133 -10.66 10.11 -12.18
N PRO A 134 -10.55 10.63 -10.96
CA PRO A 134 -9.39 10.43 -10.12
C PRO A 134 -9.20 8.96 -9.76
N GLN A 135 -7.94 8.56 -9.64
CA GLN A 135 -7.53 7.20 -9.33
C GLN A 135 -6.73 7.20 -8.03
N SER A 136 -7.01 6.23 -7.17
CA SER A 136 -6.26 6.03 -5.93
C SER A 136 -4.78 5.80 -6.24
N CYS A 137 -3.93 6.51 -5.51
CA CYS A 137 -2.48 6.32 -5.61
C CYS A 137 -2.06 5.00 -4.97
N ALA A 138 -0.88 4.48 -5.30
CA ALA A 138 -0.25 3.47 -4.46
C ALA A 138 0.09 4.06 -3.07
N ILE A 139 0.25 3.21 -2.06
CA ILE A 139 0.58 3.65 -0.70
C ILE A 139 1.96 4.30 -0.65
N ALA A 140 2.02 5.57 -0.24
CA ALA A 140 3.27 6.25 0.09
C ALA A 140 3.88 5.63 1.36
N ARG A 141 5.07 5.02 1.23
CA ARG A 141 5.81 4.46 2.36
C ARG A 141 6.55 5.52 3.16
N THR A 142 6.80 6.70 2.62
CA THR A 142 7.55 7.76 3.34
C THR A 142 6.65 8.98 3.56
N GLY A 143 5.62 8.83 4.39
CA GLY A 143 4.66 9.89 4.71
C GLY A 143 3.33 9.72 3.97
N ARG A 144 2.80 10.81 3.41
CA ARG A 144 1.56 10.81 2.63
C ARG A 144 1.84 11.01 1.15
N SER A 145 0.91 10.57 0.31
CA SER A 145 0.94 10.82 -1.14
C SER A 145 0.51 12.25 -1.46
N PHE A 146 1.12 12.83 -2.49
CA PHE A 146 0.72 14.11 -3.07
C PHE A 146 0.34 13.90 -4.53
N CYS A 147 -0.47 14.80 -5.09
CA CYS A 147 -0.71 14.82 -6.53
C CYS A 147 0.25 15.78 -7.20
N TYR A 148 0.73 15.45 -8.40
CA TYR A 148 1.52 16.35 -9.22
C TYR A 148 0.87 16.60 -10.57
N SER A 149 1.30 17.70 -11.18
CA SER A 149 1.20 17.98 -12.62
C SER A 149 2.53 18.54 -13.08
N LYS A 150 3.16 17.92 -14.08
CA LYS A 150 4.52 18.27 -14.52
C LYS A 150 4.69 18.16 -16.03
N LEU A 151 5.64 18.90 -16.58
CA LEU A 151 6.11 18.67 -17.93
C LEU A 151 7.24 17.63 -17.96
N VAL A 152 7.09 16.63 -18.82
CA VAL A 152 8.15 15.69 -19.19
C VAL A 152 8.50 15.93 -20.65
N GLY A 153 9.62 16.63 -20.89
CA GLY A 153 9.88 17.25 -22.19
C GLY A 153 8.85 18.36 -22.42
N GLU A 154 8.05 18.24 -23.48
CA GLU A 154 6.97 19.19 -23.81
C GLU A 154 5.57 18.63 -23.51
N ARG A 155 5.46 17.49 -22.83
CA ARG A 155 4.18 16.81 -22.59
C ARG A 155 3.74 16.93 -21.14
N LEU A 156 2.46 17.20 -20.93
CA LEU A 156 1.87 17.21 -19.60
C LEU A 156 1.67 15.80 -19.05
N GLU A 157 2.11 15.59 -17.81
CA GLU A 157 1.89 14.39 -17.03
C GLU A 157 1.28 14.74 -15.67
N ARG A 158 0.24 14.02 -15.28
CA ARG A 158 -0.40 14.10 -13.97
C ARG A 158 -0.27 12.77 -13.26
N GLY A 159 -0.03 12.79 -11.96
CA GLY A 159 0.10 11.55 -11.21
C GLY A 159 0.27 11.73 -9.71
N CYS A 160 0.76 10.67 -9.07
CA CYS A 160 0.98 10.60 -7.63
C CYS A 160 2.48 10.67 -7.30
N SER A 161 2.84 11.51 -6.35
CA SER A 161 4.18 11.57 -5.74
C SER A 161 4.18 10.78 -4.45
N LEU A 162 4.94 9.68 -4.40
CA LEU A 162 4.87 8.69 -3.31
C LEU A 162 6.07 8.72 -2.36
N SER A 163 7.17 9.34 -2.79
CA SER A 163 8.38 9.47 -1.99
C SER A 163 8.74 10.93 -1.73
N LEU A 164 9.51 11.16 -0.66
CA LEU A 164 10.07 12.48 -0.39
C LEU A 164 11.02 12.95 -1.51
N SER A 165 11.73 12.02 -2.17
CA SER A 165 12.61 12.37 -3.30
C SER A 165 11.79 12.95 -4.44
N ASP A 166 10.73 12.26 -4.88
CA ASP A 166 9.86 12.72 -5.96
C ASP A 166 9.24 14.09 -5.64
N GLN A 167 8.88 14.31 -4.37
CA GLN A 167 8.32 15.57 -3.91
C GLN A 167 9.35 16.70 -4.03
N MET A 168 10.57 16.48 -3.53
CA MET A 168 11.65 17.46 -3.60
C MET A 168 12.08 17.75 -5.05
N ASP A 169 12.15 16.71 -5.88
CA ASP A 169 12.52 16.82 -7.29
C ASP A 169 11.48 17.63 -8.06
N CYS A 170 10.19 17.43 -7.78
CA CYS A 170 9.13 18.26 -8.34
C CYS A 170 9.21 19.71 -7.86
N LEU A 171 9.34 19.95 -6.55
CA LEU A 171 9.44 21.31 -6.00
C LEU A 171 10.67 22.08 -6.50
N ALA A 172 11.73 21.38 -6.91
CA ALA A 172 12.91 21.98 -7.51
C ALA A 172 12.71 22.39 -8.97
N SER A 173 11.66 21.90 -9.65
CA SER A 173 11.35 22.23 -11.04
C SER A 173 10.27 23.30 -11.16
N GLY A 174 10.53 24.35 -11.94
CA GLY A 174 9.52 25.35 -12.28
C GLY A 174 8.38 24.80 -13.17
N SER A 175 8.58 23.62 -13.78
CA SER A 175 7.59 22.95 -14.62
C SER A 175 6.81 21.86 -13.88
N CYS A 176 6.85 21.85 -12.54
CA CYS A 176 6.12 20.88 -11.72
C CYS A 176 5.34 21.56 -10.60
N GLN A 177 4.08 21.18 -10.44
CA GLN A 177 3.21 21.63 -9.36
C GLN A 177 2.80 20.44 -8.51
N LEU A 178 2.94 20.57 -7.20
CA LEU A 178 2.47 19.62 -6.19
C LEU A 178 1.30 20.20 -5.42
N CYS A 179 0.38 19.32 -5.04
CA CYS A 179 -0.75 19.68 -4.21
C CYS A 179 -1.15 18.49 -3.32
N ASP A 180 -1.81 18.80 -2.21
CA ASP A 180 -2.24 17.80 -1.24
C ASP A 180 -3.70 17.38 -1.49
N PRO A 181 -3.97 16.12 -1.88
CA PRO A 181 -5.34 15.67 -2.13
C PRO A 181 -6.22 15.64 -0.88
N LEU A 182 -5.62 15.63 0.33
CA LEU A 182 -6.38 15.70 1.58
C LEU A 182 -6.84 17.12 1.92
N GLU A 183 -6.14 18.13 1.43
CA GLU A 183 -6.57 19.53 1.57
C GLU A 183 -7.60 19.90 0.51
N ARG A 184 -7.38 19.44 -0.73
CA ARG A 184 -8.30 19.62 -1.85
C ARG A 184 -8.41 18.31 -2.63
N PRO A 185 -9.56 17.61 -2.60
CA PRO A 185 -9.72 16.38 -3.37
C PRO A 185 -9.39 16.62 -4.84
N HIS A 186 -8.60 15.70 -5.42
CA HIS A 186 -8.24 15.73 -6.85
C HIS A 186 -7.55 17.02 -7.28
N CYS A 187 -6.71 17.56 -6.38
CA CYS A 187 -6.10 18.88 -6.52
C CYS A 187 -5.19 19.07 -7.74
N ASN A 188 -4.91 18.05 -8.53
CA ASN A 188 -4.15 18.18 -9.76
C ASN A 188 -5.07 18.24 -10.99
N ASP A 189 -6.24 18.87 -10.86
CA ASP A 189 -7.23 19.07 -11.92
C ASP A 189 -7.17 20.45 -12.58
N GLU A 190 -6.22 21.31 -12.20
CA GLU A 190 -6.10 22.65 -12.78
C GLU A 190 -5.50 22.59 -14.18
N VAL A 191 -6.02 23.42 -15.09
CA VAL A 191 -5.40 23.67 -16.39
C VAL A 191 -4.18 24.55 -16.17
N ILE A 192 -2.98 24.01 -16.43
CA ILE A 192 -1.73 24.72 -16.16
C ILE A 192 -1.16 25.27 -17.46
N ASP A 193 -0.84 26.57 -17.45
CA ASP A 193 -0.11 27.20 -18.53
C ASP A 193 1.38 27.31 -18.18
N PHE A 194 2.17 26.35 -18.67
CA PHE A 194 3.62 26.33 -18.47
C PHE A 194 4.39 27.27 -19.39
N SER A 195 3.72 28.03 -20.27
CA SER A 195 4.31 29.10 -21.11
C SER A 195 5.09 30.15 -20.31
N SER A 196 4.81 30.25 -19.01
CA SER A 196 5.44 31.21 -18.10
C SER A 196 6.52 30.60 -17.18
N ALA A 197 6.77 29.29 -17.27
CA ALA A 197 7.83 28.65 -16.49
C ALA A 197 9.21 28.98 -17.08
N PRO A 198 10.20 29.38 -16.26
CA PRO A 198 11.54 29.65 -16.76
C PRO A 198 12.17 28.36 -17.31
N ASP A 199 12.59 28.40 -18.57
CA ASP A 199 13.35 27.34 -19.22
C ASP A 199 14.63 27.04 -18.42
N THR A 200 14.65 25.92 -17.69
CA THR A 200 15.87 25.40 -17.05
C THR A 200 16.74 24.59 -18.04
N THR A 201 16.69 24.92 -19.32
CA THR A 201 17.56 24.34 -20.35
C THR A 201 18.79 25.21 -20.50
N THR A 202 19.72 25.14 -19.55
CA THR A 202 21.08 25.65 -19.74
C THR A 202 22.08 24.50 -19.60
N GLU A 203 22.42 23.89 -20.75
CA GLU A 203 23.66 23.15 -20.91
C GLU A 203 24.84 24.05 -20.50
N SER A 204 25.35 23.85 -19.30
CA SER A 204 26.56 24.54 -18.84
C SER A 204 27.79 23.87 -19.47
N THR A 205 28.13 24.27 -20.69
CA THR A 205 29.47 24.06 -21.24
C THR A 205 30.45 24.92 -20.43
N SER A 206 31.05 24.30 -19.42
CA SER A 206 32.01 24.95 -18.52
C SER A 206 33.42 24.89 -19.11
N THR A 207 33.80 25.89 -19.91
CA THR A 207 35.21 26.11 -20.28
C THR A 207 35.90 26.86 -19.14
N SER A 208 36.48 26.12 -18.20
CA SER A 208 37.27 26.68 -17.10
C SER A 208 38.66 27.07 -17.60
N THR A 209 38.97 28.37 -17.67
CA THR A 209 40.34 28.87 -17.75
C THR A 209 40.67 29.55 -16.43
N SER A 210 41.60 28.96 -15.70
CA SER A 210 42.09 29.42 -14.39
C SER A 210 43.19 30.47 -14.55
N THR A 211 43.20 31.52 -13.73
CA THR A 211 44.42 32.07 -13.10
C THR A 211 44.09 33.12 -12.01
N PRO A 212 44.99 33.34 -11.02
CA PRO A 212 44.63 33.67 -9.63
C PRO A 212 44.84 35.15 -9.26
N ILE A 213 44.14 35.59 -8.21
CA ILE A 213 44.34 36.90 -7.55
C ILE A 213 44.85 36.72 -6.12
N THR A 214 45.88 37.50 -5.81
CA THR A 214 46.71 37.55 -4.59
C THR A 214 45.97 38.13 -3.37
N PRO A 215 46.26 37.70 -2.12
CA PRO A 215 45.65 38.28 -0.93
C PRO A 215 46.42 39.50 -0.42
N THR A 216 45.69 40.55 -0.02
CA THR A 216 46.27 41.70 0.71
C THR A 216 45.72 41.70 2.14
N THR A 217 46.64 41.61 3.09
CA THR A 217 46.45 41.72 4.54
C THR A 217 46.29 43.18 4.96
N GLN A 218 45.33 43.47 5.85
CA GLN A 218 45.40 44.69 6.66
C GLN A 218 44.76 44.51 8.03
N SER A 219 45.47 44.98 9.04
CA SER A 219 45.32 44.72 10.47
C SER A 219 44.78 45.97 11.21
N THR A 220 43.80 45.76 12.13
CA THR A 220 43.54 46.40 13.46
C THR A 220 43.46 47.97 13.59
N PRO A 221 42.96 48.61 14.68
CA PRO A 221 42.77 48.14 16.07
C PRO A 221 41.45 48.50 16.85
N THR A 222 41.24 47.70 17.90
CA THR A 222 40.69 47.88 19.27
C THR A 222 39.93 49.14 19.70
N GLN A 223 38.76 48.96 20.34
CA GLN A 223 38.32 49.78 21.48
C GLN A 223 37.32 49.07 22.41
N SER A 224 37.22 49.58 23.64
CA SER A 224 37.04 48.86 24.91
C SER A 224 35.61 48.89 25.50
N THR A 225 35.39 48.00 26.47
CA THR A 225 34.24 47.75 27.38
C THR A 225 33.74 49.01 28.16
N PRO A 226 32.52 49.03 28.79
CA PRO A 226 32.23 48.27 30.02
C PRO A 226 30.80 47.70 30.18
N THR A 227 30.71 46.76 31.13
CA THR A 227 29.57 46.04 31.74
C THR A 227 28.56 46.97 32.44
N PRO A 228 27.30 46.50 32.67
CA PRO A 228 26.89 46.33 34.07
C PRO A 228 26.08 45.05 34.37
N THR A 229 26.13 44.69 35.66
CA THR A 229 25.72 43.45 36.31
C THR A 229 24.30 43.52 36.89
N THR A 230 23.76 42.32 37.23
CA THR A 230 22.68 42.02 38.22
C THR A 230 21.23 42.22 37.69
N GLN A 231 20.26 41.30 37.82
CA GLN A 231 19.92 40.46 38.97
C GLN A 231 19.23 39.12 38.60
N GLN A 232 19.44 38.17 39.50
CA GLN A 232 18.86 36.83 39.66
C GLN A 232 17.37 36.87 40.08
N PRO A 233 16.56 35.89 39.66
CA PRO A 233 15.70 35.20 40.61
C PRO A 233 15.92 33.69 40.59
N THR A 234 16.10 33.16 41.80
CA THR A 234 16.15 31.76 42.18
C THR A 234 14.78 31.11 42.02
N THR A 235 14.69 30.08 41.19
CA THR A 235 13.58 29.13 41.21
C THR A 235 14.13 27.72 41.37
N THR A 236 13.83 27.14 42.51
CA THR A 236 14.10 25.74 42.90
C THR A 236 13.44 24.77 41.92
N THR A 237 14.23 23.97 41.22
CA THR A 237 13.78 22.78 40.49
C THR A 237 14.16 21.53 41.29
N PRO A 238 13.22 20.60 41.53
CA PRO A 238 13.50 19.36 42.23
C PRO A 238 14.34 18.39 41.38
N GLN A 239 15.26 17.73 42.08
CA GLN A 239 16.12 16.63 41.68
C GLN A 239 15.36 15.50 40.93
N PRO A 240 15.84 15.04 39.76
CA PRO A 240 15.33 13.83 39.13
C PRO A 240 15.94 12.61 39.81
N THR A 241 15.09 11.80 40.42
CA THR A 241 15.43 10.49 40.97
C THR A 241 15.86 9.56 39.82
N THR A 242 17.09 9.06 39.89
CA THR A 242 17.59 8.01 39.00
C THR A 242 16.80 6.73 39.26
N ALA A 243 15.86 6.41 38.38
CA ALA A 243 15.22 5.10 38.33
C ALA A 243 15.98 4.22 37.34
N THR A 244 16.57 3.15 37.87
CA THR A 244 17.16 2.02 37.15
C THR A 244 16.16 1.45 36.12
N PRO A 245 16.56 1.19 34.87
CA PRO A 245 15.69 0.48 33.93
C PRO A 245 15.62 -1.00 34.32
N THR A 246 14.53 -1.37 34.99
CA THR A 246 14.14 -2.78 35.14
C THR A 246 13.68 -3.29 33.78
N ALA A 247 14.29 -4.38 33.33
CA ALA A 247 13.94 -5.07 32.09
C ALA A 247 12.44 -5.40 32.04
N PRO A 248 11.77 -5.27 30.89
CA PRO A 248 10.38 -5.69 30.75
C PRO A 248 10.27 -7.22 30.87
N PRO A 249 9.27 -7.75 31.60
CA PRO A 249 9.05 -9.19 31.68
C PRO A 249 8.60 -9.73 30.33
N THR A 250 9.28 -10.79 29.87
CA THR A 250 8.86 -11.66 28.79
C THR A 250 7.46 -12.19 29.09
N THR A 251 6.46 -11.68 28.37
CA THR A 251 5.08 -12.14 28.51
C THR A 251 4.94 -13.46 27.77
N ALA A 252 4.63 -14.49 28.54
CA ALA A 252 4.34 -15.82 28.06
C ALA A 252 3.07 -15.84 27.22
N LYS A 253 3.14 -16.64 26.15
CA LYS A 253 2.04 -17.20 25.35
C LYS A 253 0.73 -17.37 26.14
N PRO A 254 -0.40 -16.77 25.71
CA PRO A 254 -1.69 -17.13 26.27
C PRO A 254 -2.12 -18.49 25.72
N ASN A 255 -2.47 -19.36 26.65
CA ASN A 255 -3.08 -20.66 26.40
C ASN A 255 -4.52 -20.45 25.89
N SER A 256 -4.82 -21.00 24.73
CA SER A 256 -6.18 -21.09 24.19
C SER A 256 -7.01 -22.02 25.09
N ALA A 257 -7.85 -21.44 25.94
CA ALA A 257 -8.84 -22.16 26.72
C ALA A 257 -9.99 -22.60 25.81
N PHE A 258 -10.19 -23.91 25.72
CA PHE A 258 -11.39 -24.55 25.17
C PHE A 258 -12.63 -24.06 25.96
N SER A 259 -13.58 -23.41 25.29
CA SER A 259 -14.97 -23.31 25.75
C SER A 259 -15.88 -23.94 24.70
N LEU A 260 -16.26 -25.18 24.99
CA LEU A 260 -17.35 -25.89 24.33
C LEU A 260 -18.67 -25.34 24.85
N HIS A 261 -19.30 -24.43 24.12
CA HIS A 261 -20.73 -24.17 24.24
C HIS A 261 -21.46 -24.79 23.06
N SER A 262 -21.95 -26.00 23.35
CA SER A 262 -23.05 -26.68 22.67
C SER A 262 -24.28 -25.78 22.62
N PHE A 263 -24.79 -25.43 21.43
CA PHE A 263 -26.22 -25.22 21.20
C PHE A 263 -26.59 -25.36 19.72
N SER A 264 -27.63 -26.16 19.52
CA SER A 264 -28.67 -26.01 18.51
C SER A 264 -28.39 -26.44 17.08
N THR A 265 -28.62 -27.73 16.86
CA THR A 265 -29.19 -28.32 15.65
C THR A 265 -30.18 -27.39 14.94
N THR A 266 -29.88 -26.95 13.74
CA THR A 266 -30.88 -26.65 12.72
C THR A 266 -30.43 -27.24 11.40
N THR A 267 -31.25 -28.17 10.94
CA THR A 267 -31.19 -28.98 9.73
C THR A 267 -30.94 -28.14 8.47
N ILE A 268 -29.79 -28.33 7.83
CA ILE A 268 -29.57 -27.97 6.43
C ILE A 268 -29.83 -29.25 5.61
N PRO A 269 -30.89 -29.34 4.81
CA PRO A 269 -31.08 -30.47 3.93
C PRO A 269 -30.03 -30.45 2.81
N LEU A 270 -29.26 -31.54 2.74
CA LEU A 270 -28.35 -31.94 1.68
C LEU A 270 -28.97 -31.75 0.28
N ILE A 271 -28.49 -30.77 -0.46
CA ILE A 271 -28.59 -30.73 -1.93
C ILE A 271 -27.40 -31.53 -2.47
N ILE A 272 -27.43 -32.86 -2.30
CA ILE A 272 -26.53 -33.78 -3.03
C ILE A 272 -27.32 -35.01 -3.48
N VAL A 273 -28.38 -34.80 -4.26
CA VAL A 273 -28.95 -35.79 -5.20
C VAL A 273 -29.64 -34.96 -6.29
N PRO A 274 -29.13 -34.89 -7.54
CA PRO A 274 -29.28 -36.02 -8.46
C PRO A 274 -28.20 -36.07 -9.57
N LEU A 275 -27.02 -36.63 -9.30
CA LEU A 275 -26.08 -37.02 -10.37
C LEU A 275 -26.13 -38.52 -10.68
N VAL A 276 -26.64 -39.34 -9.74
CA VAL A 276 -26.72 -40.80 -9.92
C VAL A 276 -27.90 -41.23 -10.80
N VAL A 277 -28.97 -40.41 -10.88
CA VAL A 277 -30.13 -40.73 -11.74
C VAL A 277 -29.83 -40.52 -13.23
N PHE A 278 -28.94 -39.59 -13.59
CA PHE A 278 -28.59 -39.32 -14.98
C PHE A 278 -27.74 -40.42 -15.64
N ILE A 279 -26.94 -41.14 -14.85
CA ILE A 279 -26.15 -42.27 -15.37
C ILE A 279 -27.02 -43.51 -15.59
N TYR A 280 -28.08 -43.69 -14.79
CA TYR A 280 -28.94 -44.88 -14.89
C TYR A 280 -29.91 -44.85 -16.09
N THR A 281 -30.23 -43.67 -16.63
CA THR A 281 -31.09 -43.53 -17.82
C THR A 281 -30.34 -43.60 -19.15
N LEU A 282 -29.01 -43.49 -19.16
CA LEU A 282 -28.20 -43.57 -20.38
C LEU A 282 -27.78 -45.01 -20.76
N HIS A 283 -28.01 -45.99 -19.89
CA HIS A 283 -27.59 -47.38 -20.08
C HIS A 283 -28.76 -48.38 -20.20
N LYS A 284 -29.95 -47.91 -20.57
CA LYS A 284 -31.11 -48.78 -20.82
C LYS A 284 -31.67 -48.57 -22.22
#